data_AF-A0A820S7H3-F1
#
_entry.id   AF-A0A820S7H3-F1
#
_cell.length_a   1.000
_cell.length_b   1.000
_cell.length_c   1.000
_cell.angle_alpha   90.00
_cell.angle_beta   90.00
_cell.angle_gamma   90.00
#
_symmetry.space_group_name_H-M   'P 1'
#
loop_
_entity.id
_entity.type
_entity.pdbx_description
1 polymer ?
#
loop_
_entity_poly.entity_id
_entity_poly.type
_entity_poly.pdbx_seq_one_letter_code
_entity_poly.pdbx_strand_id
1 'polypeptide(L)'
;MIACVFRIDKVNYDEETKLWMAKFILCSENDPDMKKFTENLTKELKGQNHLISIGNSLVDMQKFDEAQKHFENIFKNQQISDPIDYAYAHHGLAKVHEKKGNHQLAVENFDIALNYLSKSSAANDHPLFSQCYNHLGLI
;
A
#
# COMPACT_ATOMS: atom_id res chain seq x y z
N MET A 1 -10.95 -1.92 -8.56
CA MET A 1 -11.72 -1.17 -7.55
C MET A 1 -10.90 -1.11 -6.28
N ILE A 2 -10.05 -0.09 -6.17
CA ILE A 2 -9.14 0.16 -5.02
C ILE A 2 -9.93 0.02 -3.72
N ALA A 3 -9.34 -0.63 -2.71
CA ALA A 3 -9.94 -0.90 -1.41
C ALA A 3 -10.84 0.26 -0.94
N CYS A 4 -12.14 0.00 -0.85
CA CYS A 4 -13.12 1.01 -0.45
C CYS A 4 -13.20 1.06 1.07
N VAL A 5 -12.97 2.25 1.65
CA VAL A 5 -13.23 2.50 3.06
C VAL A 5 -14.67 2.96 3.20
N PHE A 6 -15.40 2.29 4.08
CA PHE A 6 -16.77 2.66 4.42
C PHE A 6 -16.84 3.09 5.87
N ARG A 7 -17.61 4.16 6.11
CA ARG A 7 -18.02 4.56 7.45
C ARG A 7 -19.34 3.87 7.79
N ILE A 8 -19.42 3.31 8.99
CA ILE A 8 -20.69 2.80 9.52
C ILE A 8 -21.52 4.01 9.96
N ASP A 9 -22.63 4.24 9.28
CA ASP A 9 -23.58 5.32 9.59
C ASP A 9 -24.53 4.89 10.72
N LYS A 10 -25.06 3.68 10.60
CA LYS A 10 -26.04 3.14 11.54
C LYS A 10 -25.96 1.62 11.58
N VAL A 11 -26.14 1.06 12.77
CA VAL A 11 -26.36 -0.37 12.99
C VAL A 11 -27.68 -0.51 13.75
N ASN A 12 -28.59 -1.33 13.25
CA ASN A 12 -29.86 -1.59 13.92
C ASN A 12 -30.29 -3.04 13.72
N TYR A 13 -30.97 -3.59 14.73
CA TYR A 13 -31.63 -4.87 14.60
C TYR A 13 -32.98 -4.68 13.91
N ASP A 14 -33.25 -5.49 12.91
CA ASP A 14 -34.52 -5.56 12.22
C ASP A 14 -35.35 -6.69 12.84
N GLU A 15 -36.46 -6.30 13.48
CA GLU A 15 -37.36 -7.24 14.15
C GLU A 15 -38.16 -8.13 13.20
N GLU A 16 -38.35 -7.71 11.95
CA GLU A 16 -39.11 -8.47 10.95
C GLU A 16 -38.23 -9.55 10.32
N THR A 17 -37.03 -9.17 9.88
CA THR A 17 -36.08 -10.12 9.29
C THR A 17 -35.24 -10.86 10.33
N LYS A 18 -35.26 -10.43 11.60
CA LYS A 18 -34.45 -10.95 12.71
C LYS A 18 -32.93 -10.88 12.43
N LEU A 19 -32.50 -9.84 11.72
CA LEU A 19 -31.11 -9.62 11.32
C LEU A 19 -30.57 -8.28 11.83
N TRP A 20 -29.26 -8.22 12.08
CA TRP A 20 -28.57 -6.94 12.26
C TRP A 20 -28.25 -6.33 10.90
N MET A 21 -28.74 -5.11 10.67
CA MET A 21 -28.46 -4.34 9.47
C MET A 21 -27.47 -3.22 9.78
N ALA A 22 -26.46 -3.08 8.93
CA ALA A 22 -25.50 -2.00 8.99
C ALA A 22 -25.59 -1.17 7.70
N LYS A 23 -25.77 0.14 7.85
CA LYS A 23 -25.73 1.10 6.76
C LYS A 23 -24.33 1.67 6.65
N PHE A 24 -23.75 1.55 5.47
CA PHE A 24 -22.40 2.00 5.15
C PHE A 24 -22.44 3.21 4.22
N ILE A 25 -21.57 4.20 4.47
CA ILE A 25 -21.33 5.33 3.57
C ILE A 25 -19.93 5.17 3.00
N LEU A 26 -19.82 5.19 1.67
CA LEU A 26 -18.53 5.19 0.99
C LEU A 26 -17.81 6.51 1.26
N CYS A 27 -16.60 6.44 1.81
CA CYS A 27 -15.78 7.62 2.03
C CYS A 27 -14.99 7.96 0.76
N SER A 28 -15.10 9.21 0.30
CA SER A 28 -14.25 9.72 -0.77
C SER A 28 -12.83 9.99 -0.28
N GLU A 29 -11.85 10.11 -1.18
CA GLU A 29 -10.45 10.45 -0.81
C GLU A 29 -10.34 11.79 -0.04
N ASN A 30 -11.27 12.72 -0.28
CA ASN A 30 -11.29 14.02 0.38
C ASN A 30 -12.11 14.03 1.69
N ASP A 31 -12.70 12.91 2.08
CA ASP A 31 -13.49 12.78 3.30
C ASP A 31 -12.60 12.99 4.55
N PRO A 32 -12.96 13.90 5.47
CA PRO A 32 -12.19 14.12 6.70
C PRO A 32 -12.03 12.86 7.54
N ASP A 33 -13.03 11.99 7.57
CA ASP A 33 -12.96 10.73 8.33
C ASP A 33 -12.04 9.72 7.64
N MET A 34 -11.95 9.76 6.30
CA MET A 34 -10.95 8.99 5.56
C MET A 34 -9.55 9.45 5.92
N LYS A 35 -9.29 10.77 5.93
CA LYS A 35 -7.99 11.32 6.34
C LYS A 35 -7.63 10.92 7.76
N LYS A 36 -8.55 11.07 8.71
CA LYS A 36 -8.35 10.72 10.12
C LYS A 36 -8.13 9.23 10.33
N PHE A 37 -8.91 8.37 9.67
CA PHE A 37 -8.72 6.92 9.70
C PHE A 37 -7.31 6.56 9.19
N THR A 38 -6.92 7.17 8.09
CA THR A 38 -5.64 6.94 7.44
C THR A 38 -4.46 7.40 8.32
N GLU A 39 -4.58 8.55 8.97
CA GLU A 39 -3.59 9.06 9.94
C GLU A 39 -3.46 8.14 11.17
N ASN A 40 -4.59 7.66 11.71
CA ASN A 40 -4.59 6.74 12.84
C ASN A 40 -3.96 5.39 12.48
N LEU A 41 -4.33 4.84 11.32
CA LEU A 41 -3.75 3.61 10.78
C LEU A 41 -2.24 3.79 10.59
N THR A 42 -1.78 4.94 10.08
CA THR A 42 -0.35 5.27 9.96
C THR A 42 0.37 5.20 11.32
N LYS A 43 -0.26 5.73 12.38
CA LYS A 43 0.30 5.71 13.74
C LYS A 43 0.35 4.29 14.32
N GLU A 44 -0.67 3.48 14.08
CA GLU A 44 -0.75 2.09 14.56
C GLU A 44 0.24 1.17 13.85
N LEU A 45 0.51 1.41 12.57
CA LEU A 45 1.42 0.61 11.73
C LEU A 45 2.92 0.89 11.98
N LYS A 46 3.29 1.54 13.10
CA LYS A 46 4.67 1.69 13.60
C LYS A 46 5.71 2.11 12.53
N GLY A 47 5.36 3.09 11.70
CA GLY A 47 6.33 3.77 10.83
C GLY A 47 6.36 3.35 9.36
N GLN A 48 5.46 2.49 8.89
CA GLN A 48 5.22 2.34 7.44
C GLN A 48 4.17 3.35 6.98
N ASN A 49 4.46 4.06 5.89
CA ASN A 49 3.52 4.98 5.25
C ASN A 49 2.23 4.26 4.84
N HIS A 50 1.07 4.84 5.15
CA HIS A 50 -0.23 4.22 4.90
C HIS A 50 -0.49 3.93 3.42
N LEU A 51 -0.02 4.79 2.50
CA LEU A 51 -0.24 4.61 1.07
C LEU A 51 0.46 3.33 0.60
N ILE A 52 1.66 3.09 1.12
CA ILE A 52 2.44 1.89 0.87
C ILE A 52 1.75 0.68 1.47
N SER A 53 1.23 0.80 2.70
CA SER A 53 0.51 -0.27 3.39
C SER A 53 -0.75 -0.70 2.64
N ILE A 54 -1.51 0.26 2.07
CA ILE A 54 -2.66 -0.01 1.21
C ILE A 54 -2.21 -0.76 -0.06
N GLY A 55 -1.16 -0.29 -0.73
CA GLY A 55 -0.62 -0.94 -1.91
C GLY A 55 -0.18 -2.38 -1.64
N ASN A 56 0.56 -2.60 -0.56
CA ASN A 56 0.98 -3.94 -0.12
C ASN A 56 -0.21 -4.84 0.22
N SER A 57 -1.24 -4.31 0.89
CA SER A 57 -2.47 -5.06 1.17
C SER A 57 -3.17 -5.51 -0.11
N LEU A 58 -3.18 -4.67 -1.15
CA LEU A 58 -3.72 -5.06 -2.46
C LEU A 58 -2.90 -6.19 -3.10
N VAL A 59 -1.56 -6.17 -2.95
CA VAL A 59 -0.69 -7.27 -3.39
C VAL A 59 -1.01 -8.56 -2.66
N ASP A 60 -1.16 -8.51 -1.34
CA ASP A 60 -1.45 -9.69 -0.51
C ASP A 60 -2.84 -10.26 -0.81
N MET A 61 -3.80 -9.40 -1.18
CA MET A 61 -5.11 -9.79 -1.71
C MET A 61 -5.08 -10.27 -3.18
N GLN A 62 -3.91 -10.36 -3.80
CA GLN A 62 -3.69 -10.73 -5.20
C GLN A 62 -4.38 -9.81 -6.22
N LYS A 63 -4.71 -8.57 -5.83
CA LYS A 63 -5.32 -7.54 -6.68
C LYS A 63 -4.24 -6.74 -7.42
N PHE A 64 -3.46 -7.42 -8.26
CA PHE A 64 -2.24 -6.87 -8.83
C PHE A 64 -2.45 -5.62 -9.70
N ASP A 65 -3.51 -5.56 -10.51
CA ASP A 65 -3.79 -4.39 -11.35
C ASP A 65 -4.18 -3.16 -10.52
N GLU A 66 -4.88 -3.38 -9.41
CA GLU A 66 -5.25 -2.29 -8.49
C GLU A 66 -4.04 -1.82 -7.69
N ALA A 67 -3.21 -2.74 -7.23
CA ALA A 67 -1.96 -2.43 -6.56
C ALA A 67 -1.03 -1.61 -7.47
N GLN A 68 -0.88 -2.03 -8.74
CA GLN A 68 -0.09 -1.31 -9.74
C GLN A 68 -0.59 0.13 -9.91
N LYS A 69 -1.88 0.30 -10.20
CA LYS A 69 -2.50 1.62 -10.38
C LYS A 69 -2.35 2.49 -9.14
N HIS A 70 -2.46 1.90 -7.95
CA HIS A 70 -2.29 2.58 -6.68
C HIS A 70 -0.86 3.11 -6.51
N PHE A 71 0.16 2.28 -6.71
CA PHE A 71 1.56 2.73 -6.65
C PHE A 71 1.89 3.78 -7.72
N GLU A 72 1.42 3.61 -8.96
CA GLU A 72 1.58 4.61 -10.02
C GLU A 72 0.94 5.96 -9.67
N ASN A 73 -0.22 5.95 -9.02
CA ASN A 73 -0.89 7.16 -8.54
C ASN A 73 -0.10 7.86 -7.43
N ILE A 74 0.48 7.10 -6.49
CA ILE A 74 1.34 7.67 -5.43
C ILE A 74 2.48 8.49 -6.06
N PHE A 75 3.15 7.93 -7.08
CA PHE A 75 4.23 8.62 -7.78
C PHE A 75 3.75 9.81 -8.59
N LYS A 76 2.67 9.63 -9.38
CA LYS A 76 2.10 10.68 -10.23
C LYS A 76 1.66 11.91 -9.45
N ASN A 77 1.07 11.69 -8.27
CA ASN A 77 0.54 12.75 -7.41
C ASN A 77 1.54 13.22 -6.34
N GLN A 78 2.78 12.71 -6.35
CA GLN A 78 3.84 13.07 -5.40
C GLN A 78 3.39 12.97 -3.93
N GLN A 79 2.68 11.89 -3.59
CA GLN A 79 2.05 11.73 -2.27
C GLN A 79 3.00 11.21 -1.18
N ILE A 80 4.24 10.92 -1.55
CA ILE A 80 5.33 10.51 -0.66
C ILE A 80 6.53 11.42 -0.91
N SER A 81 7.31 11.68 0.15
CA SER A 81 8.47 12.58 0.09
C SER A 81 9.73 11.99 0.73
N ASP A 82 9.61 10.98 1.59
CA ASP A 82 10.74 10.31 2.22
C ASP A 82 11.41 9.32 1.24
N PRO A 83 12.74 9.35 1.05
CA PRO A 83 13.45 8.34 0.27
C PRO A 83 13.14 6.89 0.67
N ILE A 84 12.94 6.61 1.96
CA ILE A 84 12.56 5.28 2.45
C ILE A 84 11.16 4.90 1.95
N ASP A 85 10.21 5.84 1.93
CA ASP A 85 8.88 5.61 1.38
C ASP A 85 8.94 5.32 -0.13
N TYR A 86 9.78 6.04 -0.88
CA TYR A 86 10.02 5.75 -2.29
C TYR A 86 10.56 4.33 -2.48
N ALA A 87 11.52 3.89 -1.64
CA ALA A 87 12.05 2.55 -1.72
C ALA A 87 10.98 1.48 -1.48
N TYR A 88 10.16 1.64 -0.44
CA TYR A 88 9.08 0.70 -0.15
C TYR A 88 8.00 0.68 -1.24
N ALA A 89 7.66 1.83 -1.83
CA ALA A 89 6.69 1.91 -2.92
C ALA A 89 7.20 1.19 -4.18
N HIS A 90 8.48 1.38 -4.54
CA HIS A 90 9.10 0.65 -5.66
C HIS A 90 9.23 -0.85 -5.37
N HIS A 91 9.57 -1.24 -4.15
CA HIS A 91 9.56 -2.66 -3.75
C HIS A 91 8.15 -3.28 -3.90
N GLY A 92 7.10 -2.57 -3.49
CA GLY A 92 5.71 -3.00 -3.69
C GLY A 92 5.35 -3.18 -5.17
N LEU A 93 5.75 -2.23 -6.02
CA LEU A 93 5.54 -2.31 -7.47
C LEU A 93 6.36 -3.44 -8.12
N ALA A 94 7.57 -3.69 -7.64
CA ALA A 94 8.40 -4.81 -8.08
C ALA A 94 7.73 -6.16 -7.79
N LYS A 95 7.19 -6.35 -6.57
CA LYS A 95 6.38 -7.54 -6.23
C LYS A 95 5.18 -7.71 -7.16
N VAL A 96 4.50 -6.62 -7.52
CA VAL A 96 3.38 -6.66 -8.48
C VAL A 96 3.85 -7.19 -9.84
N HIS A 97 4.95 -6.67 -10.36
CA HIS A 97 5.51 -7.11 -11.64
C HIS A 97 6.01 -8.56 -11.59
N GLU A 98 6.66 -8.96 -10.51
CA GLU A 98 7.08 -10.35 -10.26
C GLU A 98 5.87 -11.29 -10.34
N LYS A 99 4.79 -10.99 -9.62
CA LYS A 99 3.57 -11.83 -9.61
C LYS A 99 2.80 -11.82 -10.93
N LYS A 100 2.97 -10.79 -11.76
CA LYS A 100 2.44 -10.75 -13.13
C LYS A 100 3.34 -11.42 -14.17
N GLY A 101 4.52 -11.94 -13.78
CA GLY A 101 5.50 -12.55 -14.69
C GLY A 101 6.34 -11.54 -15.48
N ASN A 102 6.25 -10.25 -15.15
CA ASN A 102 7.01 -9.17 -15.80
C ASN A 102 8.37 -9.01 -15.12
N HIS A 103 9.21 -10.03 -15.19
CA HIS A 103 10.47 -10.11 -14.43
C HIS A 103 11.42 -8.94 -14.68
N GLN A 104 11.54 -8.47 -15.93
CA GLN A 104 12.38 -7.32 -16.27
C GLN A 104 11.96 -6.05 -15.50
N LEU A 105 10.65 -5.75 -15.48
CA LEU A 105 10.12 -4.60 -14.75
C LEU A 105 10.23 -4.77 -13.23
N ALA A 106 10.17 -6.02 -12.74
CA ALA A 106 10.38 -6.32 -11.33
C ALA A 106 11.82 -5.98 -10.91
N VAL A 107 12.81 -6.46 -11.68
CA VAL A 107 14.24 -6.17 -11.43
C VAL A 107 14.50 -4.66 -11.44
N GLU A 108 14.00 -3.95 -12.47
CA GLU A 108 14.15 -2.49 -12.56
C GLU A 108 13.61 -1.76 -11.32
N ASN A 109 12.44 -2.18 -10.81
CA ASN A 109 11.86 -1.57 -9.62
C ASN A 109 12.62 -1.95 -8.34
N PHE A 110 13.14 -3.17 -8.21
CA PHE A 110 14.00 -3.53 -7.08
C PHE A 110 15.31 -2.72 -7.08
N ASP A 111 15.93 -2.50 -8.24
CA ASP A 111 17.12 -1.66 -8.36
C ASP A 111 16.84 -0.21 -7.97
N ILE A 112 15.70 0.34 -8.39
CA ILE A 112 15.28 1.68 -7.97
C ILE A 112 15.08 1.72 -6.45
N ALA A 113 14.44 0.72 -5.85
CA ALA A 113 14.25 0.64 -4.40
C ALA A 113 15.60 0.62 -3.65
N LEU A 114 16.55 -0.18 -4.11
CA LEU A 114 17.90 -0.25 -3.55
C LEU A 114 18.65 1.10 -3.68
N ASN A 115 18.49 1.79 -4.82
CA ASN A 115 19.08 3.11 -5.03
C ASN A 115 18.55 4.14 -4.01
N TYR A 116 17.24 4.16 -3.76
CA TYR A 116 16.65 5.03 -2.73
C TYR A 116 17.14 4.68 -1.32
N LEU A 117 17.24 3.39 -0.98
CA LEU A 117 17.76 2.95 0.32
C LEU A 117 19.21 3.39 0.53
N SER A 118 20.05 3.27 -0.51
CA SER A 118 21.48 3.64 -0.44
C SER A 118 21.71 5.13 -0.18
N LYS A 119 20.73 5.98 -0.53
CA LYS A 119 20.77 7.44 -0.31
C LYS A 119 20.26 7.87 1.06
N SER A 120 19.59 6.98 1.80
CA SER A 120 19.09 7.27 3.14
C SER A 120 20.22 7.16 4.17
N SER A 121 20.22 8.01 5.21
CA SER A 121 21.23 7.96 6.28
C SER A 121 21.21 6.68 7.12
N ALA A 122 20.19 5.82 6.93
CA ALA A 122 20.06 4.49 7.54
C ALA A 122 20.61 3.34 6.65
N ALA A 123 21.50 3.66 5.69
CA ALA A 123 21.80 2.89 4.48
C ALA A 123 22.26 1.42 4.61
N ASN A 124 22.73 0.94 5.77
CA ASN A 124 23.38 -0.39 5.78
C ASN A 124 22.59 -1.49 6.50
N ASP A 125 21.68 -1.15 7.42
CA ASP A 125 20.95 -2.14 8.24
C ASP A 125 19.43 -2.12 8.02
N HIS A 126 18.94 -1.37 7.03
CA HIS A 126 17.51 -1.31 6.77
C HIS A 126 17.00 -2.66 6.23
N PRO A 127 15.97 -3.28 6.85
CA PRO A 127 15.55 -4.65 6.52
C PRO A 127 15.11 -4.82 5.07
N LEU A 128 14.67 -3.74 4.40
CA LEU A 128 14.26 -3.77 3.00
C LEU A 128 15.39 -4.17 2.03
N PHE A 129 16.68 -3.96 2.36
CA PHE A 129 17.78 -4.46 1.54
C PHE A 129 17.73 -5.98 1.37
N SER A 130 17.60 -6.69 2.49
CA SER A 130 17.53 -8.15 2.49
C SER A 130 16.31 -8.66 1.72
N GLN A 131 15.18 -7.96 1.82
CA GLN A 131 13.96 -8.31 1.09
C GLN A 131 14.16 -8.14 -0.42
N CYS A 132 14.69 -7.00 -0.87
CA CYS A 132 14.98 -6.75 -2.28
C CYS A 132 15.92 -7.83 -2.85
N TYR A 133 17.04 -8.12 -2.19
CA TYR A 133 17.98 -9.13 -2.67
C TYR A 133 17.40 -10.55 -2.67
N ASN A 134 16.56 -10.89 -1.69
CA ASN A 134 15.86 -12.16 -1.67
C ASN A 134 14.91 -12.30 -2.87
N HIS A 135 14.14 -11.27 -3.18
CA HIS A 135 13.26 -11.29 -4.36
C HIS A 135 14.06 -11.32 -5.67
N LEU A 136 15.14 -10.54 -5.79
CA LEU A 136 16.02 -10.56 -6.96
C LEU A 136 16.66 -11.94 -7.20
N GLY A 137 17.02 -12.67 -6.13
CA GLY A 137 17.56 -14.03 -6.26
C GLY A 137 16.53 -15.09 -6.64
N LEU A 138 15.23 -14.78 -6.54
CA LEU A 138 14.12 -15.67 -6.92
C LEU A 138 13.63 -15.43 -8.35
N ILE A 139 13.98 -14.29 -8.95
CA ILE A 139 13.67 -13.95 -10.35
C ILE A 139 14.71 -14.59 -11.26
#